data_AF-A0A8T0UKY1-F1
#
_entry.id   AF-A0A8T0UKY1-F1
#
_cell.length_a   1.000
_cell.length_b   1.000
_cell.length_c   1.000
_cell.angle_alpha   90.00
_cell.angle_beta   90.00
_cell.angle_gamma   90.00
#
_symmetry.space_group_name_H-M   'P 1'
#
loop_
_entity.id
_entity.type
_entity.pdbx_description
1 polymer ?
#
loop_
_entity_poly.entity_id
_entity_poly.type
_entity_poly.pdbx_seq_one_letter_code
_entity_poly.pdbx_strand_id
1 'polypeptide(L)'
;MAMRAATAAATGFFSSPSSVSPRRFSSSSPPASLSAGRCIRRHRLRAFPSSELPLEELNPSVDLLRKTAEAVGDFRKTPIYIVGTDCTAKRNIGKLLANSIIYRYLCSEELLEDVLGGKDALRAFKESDEKGYLEVETEGLKQLTSMGSLVLCCGDGAVMNSTNLGLLRHGVSIWIDVPLEMAANDMLKSTGTQATTDPDSFSQAMSKLRQQYDELKERYGISDITVSVQKVASQLGYSSVDSVTLEDMVLEIVRQIERLIRAKAMMEAAGKPF
;
A
#
# COMPACT_ATOMS: atom_id res chain seq x y z
N MET A 1 -32.65 -17.31 -53.47
CA MET A 1 -31.39 -17.33 -54.28
C MET A 1 -30.26 -16.97 -53.34
N ALA A 2 -29.58 -17.94 -52.73
CA ALA A 2 -28.50 -18.76 -53.30
C ALA A 2 -27.14 -18.02 -53.28
N MET A 3 -26.33 -18.42 -52.29
CA MET A 3 -24.88 -18.69 -52.28
C MET A 3 -24.03 -18.44 -53.54
N ARG A 4 -22.72 -18.25 -53.24
CA ARG A 4 -21.46 -18.47 -54.01
C ARG A 4 -20.80 -17.20 -54.57
N ALA A 5 -19.56 -16.88 -54.13
CA ALA A 5 -18.25 -17.41 -54.59
C ALA A 5 -17.83 -16.69 -55.90
N ALA A 6 -16.59 -16.33 -56.24
CA ALA A 6 -15.25 -16.45 -55.68
C ALA A 6 -14.32 -15.50 -56.51
N THR A 7 -13.02 -15.61 -56.26
CA THR A 7 -11.88 -15.45 -57.20
C THR A 7 -11.41 -14.06 -57.66
N ALA A 8 -10.26 -13.67 -57.09
CA ALA A 8 -8.95 -13.46 -57.74
C ALA A 8 -8.82 -12.57 -58.99
N ALA A 9 -7.92 -11.57 -58.89
CA ALA A 9 -7.04 -11.17 -60.00
C ALA A 9 -5.77 -10.50 -59.46
N ALA A 10 -4.62 -10.99 -59.93
CA ALA A 10 -3.29 -10.45 -59.73
C ALA A 10 -2.85 -9.64 -60.96
N THR A 11 -2.11 -8.54 -60.75
CA THR A 11 -1.13 -7.93 -61.67
C THR A 11 -0.20 -7.11 -60.75
N GLY A 12 1.13 -7.03 -60.85
CA GLY A 12 2.13 -7.36 -61.88
C GLY A 12 3.24 -6.29 -61.79
N PHE A 13 4.47 -6.61 -62.21
CA PHE A 13 5.71 -5.80 -62.31
C PHE A 13 6.69 -5.89 -61.11
N PHE A 14 7.69 -6.80 -61.10
CA PHE A 14 8.99 -6.82 -61.83
C PHE A 14 9.75 -5.47 -61.71
N SER A 15 10.97 -5.36 -61.16
CA SER A 15 12.19 -6.13 -61.49
C SER A 15 13.29 -6.00 -60.42
N SER A 16 14.10 -7.05 -60.23
CA SER A 16 15.45 -7.06 -59.61
C SER A 16 16.52 -7.12 -60.73
N PRO A 17 17.83 -7.46 -60.54
CA PRO A 17 18.71 -7.56 -59.35
C PRO A 17 20.13 -6.93 -59.57
N SER A 18 21.00 -6.86 -58.56
CA SER A 18 22.28 -7.63 -58.41
C SER A 18 23.33 -6.65 -57.82
N SER A 19 24.38 -6.95 -57.03
CA SER A 19 24.95 -8.16 -56.42
C SER A 19 26.05 -7.75 -55.41
N VAL A 20 26.01 -8.31 -54.19
CA VAL A 20 27.06 -9.01 -53.39
C VAL A 20 28.55 -8.68 -53.75
N SER A 21 29.49 -8.37 -52.82
CA SER A 21 30.18 -9.31 -51.88
C SER A 21 31.22 -8.55 -50.98
N PRO A 22 32.02 -9.19 -50.05
CA PRO A 22 32.25 -8.70 -48.69
C PRO A 22 33.75 -8.55 -48.29
N ARG A 23 34.03 -8.45 -46.96
CA ARG A 23 35.30 -8.56 -46.18
C ARG A 23 35.63 -7.23 -45.45
N ARG A 24 36.15 -7.18 -44.22
CA ARG A 24 37.10 -8.06 -43.51
C ARG A 24 37.11 -7.72 -42.00
N PHE A 25 37.39 -8.72 -41.17
CA PHE A 25 37.77 -8.59 -39.75
C PHE A 25 39.07 -7.79 -39.56
N SER A 26 39.14 -6.99 -38.50
CA SER A 26 40.40 -6.61 -37.84
C SER A 26 40.22 -6.58 -36.32
N SER A 27 41.24 -7.13 -35.66
CA SER A 27 41.41 -7.40 -34.24
C SER A 27 41.95 -6.19 -33.47
N SER A 28 41.44 -5.95 -32.26
CA SER A 28 42.19 -5.27 -31.19
C SER A 28 41.81 -5.82 -29.81
N SER A 29 42.84 -5.96 -28.98
CA SER A 29 42.95 -6.73 -27.72
C SER A 29 42.16 -6.14 -26.54
N PRO A 30 41.96 -6.90 -25.43
CA PRO A 30 41.11 -6.50 -24.32
C PRO A 30 41.88 -5.69 -23.26
N PRO A 31 41.25 -4.78 -22.52
CA PRO A 31 41.80 -4.32 -21.25
C PRO A 31 41.10 -5.00 -20.06
N ALA A 32 41.95 -5.64 -19.26
CA ALA A 32 41.95 -5.72 -17.80
C ALA A 32 40.61 -5.89 -17.05
N SER A 33 40.51 -7.06 -16.43
CA SER A 33 39.73 -7.34 -15.22
C SER A 33 39.93 -6.26 -14.15
N LEU A 34 38.87 -5.50 -13.87
CA LEU A 34 38.69 -4.85 -12.57
C LEU A 34 37.49 -5.53 -11.90
N SER A 35 37.80 -6.42 -10.98
CA SER A 35 36.90 -6.91 -9.95
C SER A 35 36.49 -5.74 -9.04
N ALA A 36 35.63 -4.85 -9.53
CA ALA A 36 34.88 -3.96 -8.69
C ALA A 36 33.76 -4.80 -8.09
N GLY A 37 34.00 -5.33 -6.89
CA GLY A 37 32.92 -5.85 -6.06
C GLY A 37 31.82 -4.80 -6.07
N ARG A 38 30.65 -5.16 -6.64
CA ARG A 38 29.43 -4.39 -6.41
C ARG A 38 29.18 -4.51 -4.92
N CYS A 39 29.72 -3.55 -4.17
CA CYS A 39 29.18 -3.18 -2.89
C CYS A 39 27.74 -2.81 -3.22
N ILE A 40 26.83 -3.77 -3.00
CA ILE A 40 25.41 -3.53 -2.95
C ILE A 40 25.27 -2.54 -1.80
N ARG A 41 25.35 -1.25 -2.13
CA ARG A 41 24.89 -0.19 -1.25
C ARG A 41 23.44 -0.53 -1.03
N ARG A 42 23.16 -1.14 0.12
CA ARG A 42 21.83 -1.29 0.68
C ARG A 42 21.29 0.13 0.74
N HIS A 43 20.54 0.52 -0.29
CA HIS A 43 19.69 1.68 -0.22
C HIS A 43 18.70 1.33 0.89
N ARG A 44 18.98 1.78 2.12
CA ARG A 44 17.94 1.96 3.12
C ARG A 44 16.91 2.82 2.41
N LEU A 45 15.78 2.21 2.08
CA LEU A 45 14.65 2.92 1.48
C LEU A 45 14.37 4.14 2.37
N ARG A 46 14.26 5.32 1.76
CA ARG A 46 13.91 6.53 2.50
C ARG A 46 12.62 6.29 3.28
N ALA A 47 12.54 6.97 4.42
CA ALA A 47 11.47 6.93 5.41
C ALA A 47 10.07 6.73 4.86
N PHE A 48 9.68 7.52 3.86
CA PHE A 48 8.44 7.33 3.11
C PHE A 48 8.70 7.76 1.67
N PRO A 49 8.68 6.85 0.68
CA PRO A 49 8.77 7.26 -0.71
C PRO A 49 7.54 8.11 -1.05
N SER A 50 7.77 9.21 -1.79
CA SER A 50 6.73 10.16 -2.22
C SER A 50 5.75 9.57 -3.25
N SER A 51 6.00 8.34 -3.70
CA SER A 51 5.18 7.56 -4.61
C SER A 51 4.86 6.22 -3.95
N GLU A 52 3.72 5.64 -4.29
CA GLU A 52 3.44 4.25 -3.93
C GLU A 52 4.48 3.33 -4.56
N LEU A 53 5.05 2.44 -3.75
CA LEU A 53 5.90 1.38 -4.27
C LEU A 53 5.02 0.18 -4.64
N PRO A 54 5.29 -0.48 -5.78
CA PRO A 54 4.68 -1.77 -6.08
C PRO A 54 5.13 -2.80 -5.05
N LEU A 55 4.26 -3.79 -4.81
CA LEU A 55 4.47 -4.80 -3.77
C LEU A 55 5.77 -5.60 -3.98
N GLU A 56 6.23 -5.75 -5.22
CA GLU A 56 7.43 -6.50 -5.60
C GLU A 56 8.75 -5.75 -5.31
N GLU A 57 8.72 -4.42 -5.19
CA GLU A 57 9.91 -3.61 -4.87
C GLU A 57 10.18 -3.54 -3.36
N LEU A 58 9.15 -3.80 -2.54
CA LEU A 58 9.24 -3.81 -1.07
C LEU A 58 9.76 -5.15 -0.57
N ASN A 59 11.08 -5.33 -0.62
CA ASN A 59 11.74 -6.50 -0.05
C ASN A 59 12.07 -6.25 1.43
N PRO A 60 11.41 -6.95 2.38
CA PRO A 60 11.70 -6.80 3.80
C PRO A 60 13.12 -7.30 4.13
N SER A 61 13.80 -6.64 5.07
CA SER A 61 15.08 -7.16 5.56
C SER A 61 14.94 -8.52 6.23
N VAL A 62 16.00 -9.33 6.15
CA VAL A 62 16.06 -10.66 6.77
C VAL A 62 15.81 -10.59 8.29
N ASP A 63 16.28 -9.52 8.94
CA ASP A 63 16.05 -9.30 10.37
C ASP A 63 14.58 -9.03 10.69
N LEU A 64 13.88 -8.32 9.81
CA LEU A 64 12.45 -8.07 9.93
C LEU A 64 11.68 -9.38 9.72
N LEU A 65 12.00 -10.15 8.68
CA LEU A 65 11.40 -11.46 8.41
C LEU A 65 11.56 -12.44 9.59
N ARG A 66 12.72 -12.45 10.23
CA ARG A 66 12.96 -13.30 11.41
C ARG A 66 12.05 -12.88 12.57
N LYS A 67 12.00 -11.59 12.88
CA LYS A 67 11.17 -11.04 13.98
C LYS A 67 9.68 -11.23 13.72
N THR A 68 9.22 -11.05 12.48
CA THR A 68 7.83 -11.32 12.12
C THR A 68 7.50 -12.79 12.22
N ALA A 69 8.36 -13.69 11.75
CA ALA A 69 8.14 -15.12 11.86
C ALA A 69 8.03 -15.59 13.33
N GLU A 70 8.86 -15.03 14.22
CA GLU A 70 8.81 -15.30 15.67
C GLU A 70 7.51 -14.78 16.31
N ALA A 71 7.09 -13.55 15.99
CA ALA A 71 5.92 -12.93 16.60
C ALA A 71 4.58 -13.44 16.05
N VAL A 72 4.53 -13.85 14.78
CA VAL A 72 3.30 -14.19 14.03
C VAL A 72 2.99 -15.69 14.07
N GLY A 73 3.81 -16.51 14.74
CA GLY A 73 3.63 -17.96 14.87
C GLY A 73 2.20 -18.38 15.24
N ASP A 74 1.57 -17.64 16.18
CA ASP A 74 0.21 -17.89 16.68
C ASP A 74 -0.90 -17.12 15.95
N PHE A 75 -0.55 -16.18 15.08
CA PHE A 75 -1.50 -15.27 14.42
C PHE A 75 -1.92 -15.73 13.01
N ARG A 76 -1.47 -16.92 12.59
CA ARG A 76 -1.70 -17.45 11.24
C ARG A 76 -3.21 -17.54 10.96
N LYS A 77 -3.65 -16.89 9.89
CA LYS A 77 -5.01 -16.84 9.30
C LYS A 77 -5.92 -15.70 9.74
N THR A 78 -5.58 -14.92 10.76
CA THR A 78 -6.41 -13.75 11.13
C THR A 78 -6.19 -12.60 10.15
N PRO A 79 -7.25 -11.99 9.58
CA PRO A 79 -7.09 -10.82 8.72
C PRO A 79 -6.63 -9.60 9.54
N ILE A 80 -5.81 -8.76 8.92
CA ILE A 80 -5.30 -7.50 9.48
C ILE A 80 -5.92 -6.37 8.68
N TYR A 81 -6.56 -5.43 9.38
CA TYR A 81 -7.13 -4.24 8.78
C TYR A 81 -6.32 -3.03 9.19
N ILE A 82 -5.86 -2.26 8.21
CA ILE A 82 -5.13 -1.01 8.44
C ILE A 82 -6.09 0.14 8.19
N VAL A 83 -6.30 0.96 9.20
CA VAL A 83 -7.16 2.15 9.18
C VAL A 83 -6.35 3.40 9.52
N GLY A 84 -6.87 4.56 9.16
CA GLY A 84 -6.26 5.87 9.37
C GLY A 84 -6.38 6.73 8.13
N THR A 85 -6.05 8.02 8.28
CA THR A 85 -6.08 9.02 7.21
C THR A 85 -5.40 8.51 5.95
N ASP A 86 -6.04 8.69 4.79
CA ASP A 86 -5.44 8.23 3.55
C ASP A 86 -4.10 8.91 3.26
N CYS A 87 -3.11 8.07 2.97
CA CYS A 87 -1.76 8.49 2.61
C CYS A 87 -0.98 7.32 2.01
N THR A 88 -0.04 7.63 1.12
CA THR A 88 0.94 6.71 0.54
C THR A 88 1.76 5.99 1.60
N ALA A 89 2.09 6.67 2.70
CA ALA A 89 2.81 6.09 3.83
C ALA A 89 2.09 4.86 4.42
N LYS A 90 0.78 4.97 4.68
CA LYS A 90 -0.06 3.88 5.21
C LYS A 90 -0.07 2.68 4.25
N ARG A 91 -0.27 2.93 2.95
CA ARG A 91 -0.27 1.88 1.92
C ARG A 91 1.09 1.18 1.80
N ASN A 92 2.19 1.92 1.83
CA ASN A 92 3.53 1.36 1.81
C ASN A 92 3.85 0.53 3.07
N ILE A 93 3.44 0.99 4.26
CA ILE A 93 3.56 0.21 5.50
C ILE A 93 2.75 -1.10 5.39
N GLY A 94 1.53 -1.04 4.89
CA GLY A 94 0.68 -2.22 4.69
C GLY A 94 1.27 -3.23 3.70
N LYS A 95 1.79 -2.76 2.57
CA LYS A 95 2.50 -3.59 1.57
C LYS A 95 3.71 -4.27 2.19
N LEU A 96 4.54 -3.52 2.93
CA LEU A 96 5.71 -4.09 3.60
C LEU A 96 5.32 -5.10 4.67
N LEU A 97 4.31 -4.80 5.49
CA LEU A 97 3.80 -5.71 6.52
C LEU A 97 3.33 -7.03 5.89
N ALA A 98 2.52 -6.96 4.82
CA ALA A 98 2.01 -8.13 4.12
C ALA A 98 3.13 -9.03 3.60
N ASN A 99 4.16 -8.45 2.96
CA ASN A 99 5.34 -9.19 2.49
C ASN A 99 6.11 -9.84 3.64
N SER A 100 6.14 -9.17 4.79
CA SER A 100 6.90 -9.61 5.96
C SER A 100 6.27 -10.79 6.69
N ILE A 101 4.95 -10.92 6.61
CA ILE A 101 4.17 -12.01 7.23
C ILE A 101 3.66 -13.03 6.21
N ILE A 102 3.98 -12.83 4.92
CA ILE A 102 3.56 -13.67 3.78
C ILE A 102 2.02 -13.71 3.67
N TYR A 103 1.39 -12.55 3.79
CA TYR A 103 -0.06 -12.37 3.60
C TYR A 103 -0.33 -11.72 2.25
N ARG A 104 -1.56 -11.89 1.76
CA ARG A 104 -2.01 -11.12 0.60
C ARG A 104 -2.25 -9.67 1.04
N TYR A 105 -1.78 -8.70 0.25
CA TYR A 105 -2.15 -7.30 0.42
C TYR A 105 -3.31 -6.95 -0.52
N LEU A 106 -4.27 -6.19 -0.02
CA LEU A 106 -5.31 -5.54 -0.82
C LEU A 106 -5.55 -4.13 -0.28
N CYS A 107 -5.98 -3.21 -1.15
CA CYS A 107 -6.47 -1.90 -0.75
C CYS A 107 -7.90 -1.74 -1.24
N SER A 108 -8.80 -1.31 -0.35
CA SER A 108 -10.22 -1.17 -0.68
C SER A 108 -10.44 -0.10 -1.76
N GLU A 109 -9.69 1.00 -1.71
CA GLU A 109 -9.78 2.05 -2.72
C GLU A 109 -9.19 1.60 -4.07
N GLU A 110 -8.02 0.96 -4.10
CA GLU A 110 -7.44 0.43 -5.37
C GLU A 110 -8.42 -0.53 -6.07
N LEU A 111 -9.11 -1.41 -5.31
CA LEU A 111 -10.12 -2.31 -5.86
C LEU A 111 -11.33 -1.57 -6.44
N LEU A 112 -11.77 -0.48 -5.80
CA LEU A 112 -12.85 0.36 -6.29
C LEU A 112 -12.42 1.17 -7.52
N GLU A 113 -11.19 1.67 -7.56
CA GLU A 113 -10.60 2.35 -8.72
C GLU A 113 -10.61 1.43 -9.94
N ASP A 114 -10.20 0.16 -9.78
CA ASP A 114 -10.20 -0.84 -10.84
C ASP A 114 -11.62 -1.13 -11.38
N VAL A 115 -12.63 -1.16 -10.50
CA VAL A 115 -14.03 -1.40 -10.88
C VAL A 115 -14.65 -0.18 -11.59
N LEU A 116 -14.33 1.04 -11.15
CA LEU A 116 -14.87 2.28 -11.71
C LEU A 116 -14.11 2.80 -12.93
N GLY A 117 -12.93 2.24 -13.22
CA GLY A 117 -12.13 2.61 -14.39
C GLY A 117 -11.18 3.78 -14.17
N GLY A 118 -10.78 4.04 -12.92
CA GLY A 118 -9.73 4.99 -12.56
C GLY A 118 -10.03 5.91 -11.37
N LYS A 119 -8.99 6.63 -10.94
CA LYS A 119 -9.01 7.55 -9.78
C LYS A 119 -10.00 8.70 -9.91
N ASP A 120 -10.12 9.28 -11.11
CA ASP A 120 -11.02 10.42 -11.35
C ASP A 120 -12.49 9.99 -11.28
N ALA A 121 -12.79 8.78 -11.77
CA ALA A 121 -14.13 8.20 -11.68
C ALA A 121 -14.49 7.89 -10.22
N LEU A 122 -13.56 7.35 -9.43
CA LEU A 122 -13.75 7.14 -8.00
C LEU A 122 -14.03 8.45 -7.25
N ARG A 123 -13.26 9.51 -7.53
CA ARG A 123 -13.45 10.84 -6.92
C ARG A 123 -14.81 11.43 -7.29
N ALA A 124 -15.16 11.41 -8.58
CA ALA A 124 -16.44 11.90 -9.06
C ALA A 124 -17.61 11.12 -8.43
N PHE A 125 -17.47 9.79 -8.30
CA PHE A 125 -18.48 8.96 -7.67
C PHE A 125 -18.68 9.34 -6.19
N LYS A 126 -17.59 9.50 -5.44
CA LYS A 126 -17.62 9.91 -4.02
C LYS A 126 -18.26 11.30 -3.82
N GLU A 127 -18.02 12.24 -4.73
CA GLU A 127 -18.63 13.58 -4.68
C GLU A 127 -20.10 13.57 -5.12
N SER A 128 -20.48 12.68 -6.04
CA SER A 128 -21.86 12.60 -6.57
C SER A 128 -22.82 11.83 -5.67
N ASP A 129 -22.36 10.73 -5.06
CA ASP A 129 -23.17 9.82 -4.25
C ASP A 129 -22.31 9.19 -3.14
N GLU A 130 -22.11 9.95 -2.07
CA GLU A 130 -21.37 9.50 -0.89
C GLU A 130 -22.03 8.26 -0.24
N LYS A 131 -23.36 8.21 -0.22
CA LYS A 131 -24.08 7.09 0.41
C LYS A 131 -23.90 5.80 -0.41
N GLY A 132 -24.06 5.88 -1.73
CA GLY A 132 -23.80 4.76 -2.63
C GLY A 132 -22.36 4.27 -2.54
N TYR A 133 -21.39 5.19 -2.46
CA TYR A 133 -19.99 4.84 -2.23
C TYR A 133 -19.78 4.04 -0.94
N LEU A 134 -20.35 4.50 0.18
CA LEU A 134 -20.24 3.79 1.46
C LEU A 134 -20.92 2.41 1.44
N GLU A 135 -22.02 2.26 0.70
CA GLU A 135 -22.70 0.96 0.53
C GLU A 135 -21.83 -0.03 -0.24
N VAL A 136 -21.19 0.41 -1.34
CA VAL A 136 -20.27 -0.44 -2.12
C VAL A 136 -19.03 -0.80 -1.31
N GLU A 137 -18.44 0.17 -0.58
CA GLU A 137 -17.29 -0.09 0.29
C GLU A 137 -17.64 -1.09 1.41
N THR A 138 -18.82 -0.94 2.01
CA THR A 138 -19.34 -1.87 3.03
C THR A 138 -19.46 -3.29 2.47
N GLU A 139 -19.99 -3.44 1.25
CA GLU A 139 -20.15 -4.75 0.62
C GLU A 139 -18.79 -5.37 0.23
N GLY A 140 -17.86 -4.57 -0.28
CA GLY A 140 -16.49 -4.99 -0.53
C GLY A 140 -15.81 -5.49 0.76
N LEU A 141 -15.95 -4.74 1.86
CA LEU A 141 -15.38 -5.11 3.15
C LEU A 141 -15.95 -6.44 3.68
N LYS A 142 -17.26 -6.69 3.51
CA LYS A 142 -17.87 -7.98 3.88
C LYS A 142 -17.25 -9.15 3.12
N GLN A 143 -17.07 -9.01 1.82
CA GLN A 143 -16.47 -10.05 0.99
C GLN A 143 -15.03 -10.33 1.41
N LEU A 144 -14.24 -9.27 1.64
CA LEU A 144 -12.85 -9.38 2.04
C LEU A 144 -12.67 -9.96 3.46
N THR A 145 -13.61 -9.69 4.36
CA THR A 145 -13.59 -10.21 5.74
C THR A 145 -13.72 -11.73 5.80
N SER A 146 -14.30 -12.36 4.79
CA SER A 146 -14.35 -13.83 4.68
C SER A 146 -12.99 -14.44 4.33
N MET A 147 -12.03 -13.65 3.86
CA MET A 147 -10.70 -14.11 3.47
C MET A 147 -9.75 -14.11 4.68
N GLY A 148 -9.24 -15.28 5.04
CA GLY A 148 -8.14 -15.39 6.00
C GLY A 148 -6.78 -14.99 5.39
N SER A 149 -5.81 -14.68 6.25
CA SER A 149 -4.43 -14.33 5.85
C SER A 149 -4.32 -13.13 4.88
N LEU A 150 -5.09 -12.08 5.16
CA LEU A 150 -5.17 -10.86 4.35
C LEU A 150 -4.70 -9.65 5.17
N VAL A 151 -3.94 -8.75 4.54
CA VAL A 151 -3.72 -7.38 5.02
C VAL A 151 -4.53 -6.45 4.12
N LEU A 152 -5.57 -5.83 4.67
CA LEU A 152 -6.45 -4.91 3.97
C LEU A 152 -6.16 -3.48 4.41
N CYS A 153 -5.72 -2.64 3.48
CA CYS A 153 -5.62 -1.20 3.70
C CYS A 153 -6.96 -0.54 3.37
N CYS A 154 -7.59 0.04 4.38
CA CYS A 154 -8.87 0.70 4.28
C CYS A 154 -8.71 2.22 4.20
N GLY A 155 -9.59 2.87 3.44
CA GLY A 155 -9.74 4.32 3.42
C GLY A 155 -10.53 4.82 4.62
N ASP A 156 -10.86 6.11 4.59
CA ASP A 156 -11.59 6.77 5.67
C ASP A 156 -13.06 6.31 5.74
N GLY A 157 -13.65 5.88 4.62
CA GLY A 157 -15.04 5.40 4.57
C GLY A 157 -15.28 4.11 5.36
N ALA A 158 -14.25 3.26 5.51
CA ALA A 158 -14.33 2.04 6.31
C ALA A 158 -14.64 2.28 7.80
N VAL A 159 -14.35 3.47 8.35
CA VAL A 159 -14.70 3.80 9.74
C VAL A 159 -15.96 4.67 9.85
N MET A 160 -16.53 5.11 8.72
CA MET A 160 -17.72 5.96 8.70
C MET A 160 -19.02 5.19 9.01
N ASN A 161 -19.06 3.88 8.77
CA ASN A 161 -20.24 3.06 9.04
C ASN A 161 -20.02 2.18 10.27
N SER A 162 -21.00 2.14 11.19
CA SER A 162 -20.96 1.24 12.36
C SER A 162 -20.94 -0.23 11.96
N THR A 163 -21.55 -0.57 10.83
CA THR A 163 -21.51 -1.92 10.26
C THR A 163 -20.08 -2.32 9.92
N ASN A 164 -19.32 -1.40 9.30
CA ASN A 164 -17.92 -1.63 8.92
C ASN A 164 -17.04 -1.78 10.18
N LEU A 165 -17.26 -0.95 11.20
CA LEU A 165 -16.58 -1.11 12.49
C LEU A 165 -16.85 -2.50 13.11
N GLY A 166 -18.05 -3.05 12.94
CA GLY A 166 -18.36 -4.43 13.33
C GLY A 166 -17.55 -5.46 12.54
N LEU A 167 -17.40 -5.27 11.23
CA LEU A 167 -16.62 -6.16 10.36
C LEU A 167 -15.12 -6.17 10.71
N LEU A 168 -14.56 -5.00 10.99
CA LEU A 168 -13.14 -4.84 11.35
C LEU A 168 -12.77 -5.63 12.64
N ARG A 169 -13.74 -5.88 13.52
CA ARG A 169 -13.55 -6.68 14.76
C ARG A 169 -13.39 -8.18 14.51
N HIS A 170 -13.67 -8.68 13.31
CA HIS A 170 -13.42 -10.09 12.97
C HIS A 170 -11.93 -10.39 12.77
N GLY A 171 -11.10 -9.36 12.61
CA GLY A 171 -9.65 -9.46 12.51
C GLY A 171 -8.96 -8.60 13.57
N VAL A 172 -7.72 -8.24 13.30
CA VAL A 172 -7.00 -7.22 14.08
C VAL A 172 -7.01 -5.91 13.33
N SER A 173 -7.58 -4.89 13.96
CA SER A 173 -7.64 -3.54 13.44
C SER A 173 -6.46 -2.71 13.95
N ILE A 174 -5.74 -2.07 13.02
CA ILE A 174 -4.53 -1.30 13.28
C ILE A 174 -4.73 0.10 12.75
N TRP A 175 -4.82 1.07 13.65
CA TRP A 175 -4.78 2.48 13.31
C TRP A 175 -3.34 2.95 13.16
N ILE A 176 -2.99 3.42 11.96
CA ILE A 176 -1.74 4.12 11.69
C ILE A 176 -2.01 5.62 11.71
N ASP A 177 -1.50 6.29 12.74
CA ASP A 177 -1.61 7.73 12.92
C ASP A 177 -0.41 8.43 12.25
N VAL A 178 -0.69 9.04 11.10
CA VAL A 178 0.29 9.75 10.27
C VAL A 178 0.08 11.26 10.44
N PRO A 179 1.16 12.07 10.52
CA PRO A 179 1.03 13.52 10.57
C PRO A 179 0.23 14.07 9.38
N LEU A 180 -0.72 14.95 9.66
CA LEU A 180 -1.60 15.55 8.64
C LEU A 180 -0.82 16.27 7.54
N GLU A 181 0.36 16.81 7.85
CA GLU A 181 1.25 17.46 6.88
C GLU A 181 1.72 16.48 5.79
N MET A 182 2.00 15.23 6.16
CA MET A 182 2.37 14.19 5.20
C MET A 182 1.17 13.81 4.33
N ALA A 183 -0.02 13.65 4.94
CA ALA A 183 -1.25 13.35 4.21
C ALA A 183 -1.65 14.48 3.24
N ALA A 184 -1.52 15.74 3.65
CA ALA A 184 -1.81 16.89 2.80
C ALA A 184 -0.86 16.98 1.60
N ASN A 185 0.44 16.75 1.83
CA ASN A 185 1.42 16.73 0.74
C ASN A 185 1.13 15.60 -0.26
N ASP A 186 0.62 14.47 0.22
CA ASP A 186 0.23 13.34 -0.61
C ASP A 186 -1.04 13.61 -1.43
N MET A 187 -2.05 14.22 -0.81
CA MET A 187 -3.29 14.64 -1.47
C MET A 187 -3.05 15.65 -2.60
N LEU A 188 -2.11 16.58 -2.39
CA LEU A 188 -1.75 17.55 -3.43
C LEU A 188 -1.07 16.84 -4.62
N LYS A 189 -0.12 15.95 -4.34
CA LYS A 189 0.59 15.18 -5.38
C LYS A 189 -0.36 14.33 -6.21
N SER A 190 -1.36 13.70 -5.59
CA SER A 190 -2.36 12.89 -6.31
C SER A 190 -3.24 13.72 -7.24
N THR A 191 -3.37 15.03 -6.98
CA THR A 191 -4.10 15.99 -7.82
C THR A 191 -3.19 16.68 -8.86
N GLY A 192 -1.89 16.36 -8.87
CA GLY A 192 -0.90 16.96 -9.76
C GLY A 192 -0.39 18.33 -9.31
N THR A 193 -0.79 18.79 -8.12
CA THR A 193 -0.35 20.07 -7.52
C THR A 193 0.79 19.80 -6.54
N GLN A 194 1.81 20.67 -6.51
CA GLN A 194 2.87 20.59 -5.49
C GLN A 194 2.63 21.66 -4.42
N ALA A 195 2.83 21.30 -3.15
CA ALA A 195 2.67 22.23 -2.01
C ALA A 195 3.56 23.49 -2.13
N THR A 196 4.68 23.39 -2.86
CA THR A 196 5.60 24.49 -3.14
C THR A 196 5.07 25.48 -4.16
N THR A 197 4.11 25.08 -4.99
CA THR A 197 3.59 25.89 -6.09
C THR A 197 2.40 26.73 -5.65
N ASP A 198 1.54 26.20 -4.77
CA ASP A 198 0.29 26.84 -4.32
C ASP A 198 0.08 26.71 -2.80
N PRO A 199 0.61 27.64 -1.98
CA PRO A 199 0.48 27.58 -0.52
C PRO A 199 -0.99 27.68 -0.05
N ASP A 200 -1.83 28.39 -0.79
CA ASP A 200 -3.27 28.48 -0.50
C ASP A 200 -3.96 27.12 -0.65
N SER A 201 -3.58 26.34 -1.65
CA SER A 201 -4.11 24.97 -1.86
C SER A 201 -3.68 24.04 -0.72
N PHE A 202 -2.44 24.14 -0.25
CA PHE A 202 -1.98 23.40 0.92
C PHE A 202 -2.75 23.78 2.19
N SER A 203 -3.00 25.07 2.41
CA SER A 203 -3.79 25.52 3.57
C SER A 203 -5.23 24.97 3.55
N GLN A 204 -5.87 24.94 2.37
CA GLN A 204 -7.20 24.39 2.19
C GLN A 204 -7.23 22.88 2.39
N ALA A 205 -6.26 22.15 1.81
CA ALA A 205 -6.11 20.70 2.00
C ALA A 205 -5.90 20.36 3.48
N MET A 206 -5.01 21.09 4.17
CA MET A 206 -4.79 20.94 5.61
C MET A 206 -6.04 21.21 6.44
N SER A 207 -6.81 22.25 6.10
CA SER A 207 -8.06 22.56 6.81
C SER A 207 -9.09 21.45 6.65
N LYS A 208 -9.27 20.94 5.42
CA LYS A 208 -10.19 19.81 5.14
C LYS A 208 -9.76 18.54 5.88
N LEU A 209 -8.47 18.20 5.81
CA LEU A 209 -7.93 17.02 6.48
C LEU A 209 -8.01 17.12 8.00
N ARG A 210 -7.79 18.30 8.59
CA ARG A 210 -7.99 18.51 10.03
C ARG A 210 -9.43 18.28 10.44
N GLN A 211 -10.38 18.84 9.70
CA GLN A 211 -11.80 18.64 9.98
C GLN A 211 -12.17 17.15 9.91
N GLN A 212 -11.80 16.47 8.82
CA GLN A 212 -12.06 15.04 8.65
C GLN A 212 -11.39 14.19 9.74
N TYR A 213 -10.14 14.52 10.08
CA TYR A 213 -9.42 13.82 11.14
C TYR A 213 -10.14 13.97 12.48
N ASP A 214 -10.55 15.18 12.87
CA ASP A 214 -11.24 15.42 14.13
C ASP A 214 -12.58 14.66 14.22
N GLU A 215 -13.32 14.57 13.11
CA GLU A 215 -14.58 13.81 13.02
C GLU A 215 -14.37 12.29 13.11
N LEU A 216 -13.25 11.78 12.58
CA LEU A 216 -12.99 10.34 12.49
C LEU A 216 -12.07 9.80 13.59
N LYS A 217 -11.35 10.66 14.31
CA LYS A 217 -10.35 10.28 15.33
C LYS A 217 -10.91 9.34 16.38
N GLU A 218 -12.11 9.62 16.89
CA GLU A 218 -12.76 8.76 17.88
C GLU A 218 -13.07 7.37 17.32
N ARG A 219 -13.38 7.29 16.02
CA ARG A 219 -13.71 6.04 15.34
C ARG A 219 -12.47 5.22 15.02
N TYR A 220 -11.37 5.87 14.62
CA TYR A 220 -10.07 5.19 14.52
C TYR A 220 -9.62 4.65 15.87
N GLY A 221 -9.91 5.37 16.96
CA GLY A 221 -9.59 4.95 18.33
C GLY A 221 -10.26 3.65 18.81
N ILE A 222 -11.24 3.12 18.08
CA ILE A 222 -11.86 1.81 18.35
C ILE A 222 -10.92 0.66 17.94
N SER A 223 -9.86 0.94 17.18
CA SER A 223 -8.90 -0.06 16.72
C SER A 223 -8.19 -0.78 17.87
N ASP A 224 -7.84 -2.05 17.67
CA ASP A 224 -7.12 -2.86 18.67
C ASP A 224 -5.69 -2.34 18.90
N ILE A 225 -5.05 -1.83 17.85
CA ILE A 225 -3.68 -1.32 17.88
C ILE A 225 -3.66 0.11 17.35
N THR A 226 -2.95 1.00 18.03
CA THR A 226 -2.63 2.34 17.52
C THR A 226 -1.12 2.53 17.42
N VAL A 227 -0.64 2.88 16.23
CA VAL A 227 0.77 3.18 15.97
C VAL A 227 0.88 4.57 15.36
N SER A 228 1.50 5.49 16.09
CA SER A 228 1.74 6.87 15.62
C SER A 228 3.18 7.03 15.14
N VAL A 229 3.37 7.60 13.96
CA VAL A 229 4.71 7.83 13.38
C VAL A 229 5.54 8.75 14.28
N GLN A 230 4.92 9.78 14.88
CA GLN A 230 5.60 10.70 15.81
C GLN A 230 6.09 9.99 17.07
N LYS A 231 5.27 9.06 17.59
CA LYS A 231 5.62 8.26 18.77
C LYS A 231 6.80 7.33 18.48
N VAL A 232 6.78 6.68 17.31
CA VAL A 232 7.88 5.81 16.86
C VAL A 232 9.16 6.63 16.67
N ALA A 233 9.08 7.81 16.05
CA ALA A 233 10.22 8.72 15.91
C ALA A 233 10.86 9.05 17.26
N SER A 234 10.02 9.43 18.23
CA SER A 234 10.45 9.81 19.58
C SER A 234 11.08 8.63 20.33
N GLN A 235 10.51 7.44 20.22
CA GLN A 235 11.01 6.22 20.88
C GLN A 235 12.36 5.77 20.32
N LEU A 236 12.61 5.99 19.02
CA LEU A 236 13.87 5.66 18.37
C LEU A 236 14.91 6.79 18.48
N GLY A 237 14.55 7.93 19.08
CA GLY A 237 15.43 9.07 19.26
C GLY A 237 15.69 9.88 17.98
N TYR A 238 14.80 9.81 16.99
CA TYR A 238 14.90 10.62 15.79
C TYR A 238 14.44 12.06 16.06
N SER A 239 15.14 13.03 15.48
CA SER A 239 14.83 14.46 15.59
C SER A 239 13.71 14.92 14.63
N SER A 240 13.41 14.13 13.60
CA SER A 240 12.34 14.40 12.63
C SER A 240 11.58 13.11 12.27
N VAL A 241 10.29 13.25 11.98
CA VAL A 241 9.41 12.17 11.51
C VAL A 241 9.89 11.59 10.17
N ASP A 242 10.50 12.41 9.31
CA ASP A 242 11.03 12.01 8.01
C ASP A 242 12.23 11.05 8.09
N SER A 243 12.71 10.75 9.29
CA SER A 243 13.79 9.77 9.51
C SER A 243 13.27 8.37 9.83
N VAL A 244 11.98 8.24 10.17
CA VAL A 244 11.36 6.96 10.51
C VAL A 244 11.25 6.08 9.28
N THR A 245 11.84 4.88 9.29
CA THR A 245 11.74 3.97 8.16
C THR A 245 10.44 3.17 8.16
N LEU A 246 10.02 2.68 6.98
CA LEU A 246 8.91 1.72 6.87
C LEU A 246 9.16 0.48 7.75
N GLU A 247 10.42 0.01 7.82
CA GLU A 247 10.80 -1.11 8.67
C GLU A 247 10.60 -0.80 10.15
N ASP A 248 10.95 0.40 10.61
CA ASP A 248 10.72 0.83 11.99
C ASP A 248 9.24 0.79 12.36
N MET A 249 8.37 1.26 11.45
CA MET A 249 6.92 1.22 11.63
C MET A 249 6.38 -0.21 11.68
N VAL A 250 6.80 -1.06 10.73
CA VAL A 250 6.39 -2.47 10.70
C VAL A 250 6.87 -3.21 11.95
N LEU A 251 8.10 -2.96 12.41
CA LEU A 251 8.62 -3.56 13.65
C LEU A 251 7.79 -3.13 14.87
N GLU A 252 7.37 -1.87 14.95
CA GLU A 252 6.50 -1.44 16.05
C GLU A 252 5.11 -2.07 15.95
N ILE A 253 4.52 -2.16 14.76
CA ILE A 253 3.25 -2.88 14.54
C ILE A 253 3.35 -4.32 15.04
N VAL A 254 4.41 -5.03 14.66
CA VAL A 254 4.62 -6.43 15.03
C VAL A 254 4.76 -6.59 16.54
N ARG A 255 5.48 -5.68 17.22
CA ARG A 255 5.57 -5.66 18.69
C ARG A 255 4.22 -5.44 19.36
N GLN A 256 3.37 -4.57 18.81
CA GLN A 256 2.04 -4.33 19.35
C GLN A 256 1.12 -5.54 19.14
N ILE A 257 1.19 -6.19 17.98
CA ILE A 257 0.47 -7.45 17.72
C ILE A 257 0.88 -8.51 18.74
N GLU A 258 2.17 -8.68 18.98
CA GLU A 258 2.68 -9.64 19.97
C GLU A 258 2.16 -9.34 21.39
N ARG A 259 2.13 -8.05 21.79
CA ARG A 259 1.56 -7.63 23.08
C ARG A 259 0.07 -7.96 23.17
N LEU A 260 -0.71 -7.73 22.12
CA LEU A 260 -2.12 -8.06 22.09
C LEU A 260 -2.37 -9.56 22.22
N ILE A 261 -1.61 -10.38 21.49
CA ILE A 261 -1.73 -11.84 21.56
C ILE A 261 -1.45 -12.34 22.98
N ARG A 262 -0.36 -11.85 23.59
CA ARG A 262 0.00 -12.20 24.98
C ARG A 262 -1.08 -11.77 25.97
N ALA A 263 -1.63 -10.57 25.81
CA ALA A 263 -2.69 -10.07 26.67
C ALA A 263 -3.97 -10.91 26.55
N LYS A 264 -4.36 -11.30 25.33
CA LYS A 264 -5.52 -12.17 25.08
C LYS A 264 -5.32 -13.55 25.70
N ALA A 265 -4.14 -14.15 25.52
CA ALA A 265 -3.80 -15.44 26.12
C ALA A 265 -3.88 -15.41 27.66
N MET A 266 -3.40 -14.33 28.30
CA MET A 266 -3.53 -14.15 29.75
C MET A 266 -4.98 -14.02 30.21
N MET A 267 -5.81 -13.27 29.48
CA MET A 267 -7.24 -13.12 29.80
C MET A 267 -8.00 -14.45 29.63
N GLU A 268 -7.72 -15.22 28.58
CA GLU A 268 -8.32 -16.54 28.37
C GLU A 268 -7.91 -17.55 29.45
N ALA A 269 -6.67 -17.49 29.92
CA ALA A 269 -6.20 -18.33 31.02
C ALA A 269 -6.88 -17.97 32.36
N ALA A 270 -7.17 -16.68 32.59
CA ALA A 270 -7.86 -16.21 33.79
C ALA A 270 -9.38 -16.48 33.77
N GLY A 271 -9.98 -16.63 32.58
CA GLY A 271 -11.43 -16.83 32.40
C GLY A 271 -11.89 -18.29 32.37
N LYS A 272 -10.98 -19.28 32.39
CA LYS A 272 -11.36 -20.69 32.46
C LYS A 272 -11.82 -21.05 33.88
N PRO A 273 -13.09 -21.46 34.09
CA PRO A 273 -13.52 -21.97 35.39
C PRO A 273 -12.73 -23.26 35.69
N PHE A 274 -12.28 -23.37 36.95
CA PHE A 274 -11.53 -24.51 37.48
C PHE A 274 -12.31 -25.82 37.41
#